data_AF-A0A1B8FCS9-F1
#
_entry.id   AF-A0A1B8FCS9-F1
#
_cell.length_a   1.000
_cell.length_b   1.000
_cell.length_c   1.000
_cell.angle_alpha   90.00
_cell.angle_beta   90.00
_cell.angle_gamma   90.00
#
_symmetry.space_group_name_H-M   'P 1'
#
loop_
_entity.id
_entity.type
_entity.pdbx_description
1 polymer ?
#
loop_
_entity_poly.entity_id
_entity_poly.type
_entity_poly.pdbx_seq_one_letter_code
_entity_poly.pdbx_strand_id
1 'polypeptide(L)'
;MFRMEDLKNLSCEKFKLQLKEYWKSDAFPNCIREVYATSEETQAAGTRKVVVEEAALHRKDLVQKLLFRDLFRDLGDFALDLVLKSRCCRPNIHNLLASH
;
A
#
# COMPACT_ATOMS: atom_id res chain seq x y z
N MET A 1 20.38 -24.38 -6.11
CA MET A 1 19.51 -23.59 -5.23
C MET A 1 18.94 -22.44 -6.05
N PHE A 2 17.61 -22.34 -6.20
CA PHE A 2 16.98 -21.30 -7.03
C PHE A 2 17.01 -19.96 -6.26
N ARG A 3 17.42 -18.87 -6.92
CA ARG A 3 17.46 -17.50 -6.36
C ARG A 3 16.05 -16.88 -6.28
N MET A 4 15.15 -17.54 -5.56
CA MET A 4 13.73 -17.14 -5.47
C MET A 4 13.55 -15.79 -4.80
N GLU A 5 14.46 -15.40 -3.90
CA GLU A 5 14.42 -14.09 -3.22
C GLU A 5 14.67 -12.92 -4.18
N ASP A 6 15.67 -13.04 -5.05
CA ASP A 6 15.97 -12.01 -6.07
C ASP A 6 14.79 -11.84 -7.05
N LEU A 7 14.15 -12.96 -7.42
CA LEU A 7 12.98 -12.92 -8.29
C LEU A 7 11.79 -12.23 -7.62
N LYS A 8 11.54 -12.54 -6.33
CA LYS A 8 10.48 -11.91 -5.52
C LYS A 8 10.69 -10.40 -5.41
N ASN A 9 11.93 -9.97 -5.19
CA ASN A 9 12.29 -8.55 -5.14
C ASN A 9 12.04 -7.88 -6.49
N LEU A 10 12.51 -8.49 -7.59
CA LEU A 10 12.31 -7.95 -8.93
C LEU A 10 10.81 -7.85 -9.30
N SER A 11 10.00 -8.86 -8.96
CA SER A 11 8.56 -8.80 -9.19
C SER A 11 7.87 -7.72 -8.37
N CYS A 12 8.31 -7.50 -7.12
CA CYS A 12 7.79 -6.46 -6.25
C CYS A 12 8.09 -5.06 -6.80
N GLU A 13 9.32 -4.82 -7.28
CA GLU A 13 9.70 -3.55 -7.90
C GLU A 13 8.92 -3.29 -9.19
N LYS A 14 8.76 -4.30 -10.05
CA LYS A 14 7.91 -4.17 -11.25
C LYS A 14 6.46 -3.85 -10.89
N PHE A 15 5.93 -4.52 -9.87
CA PHE A 15 4.57 -4.29 -9.39
C PHE A 15 4.39 -2.86 -8.85
N LYS A 16 5.36 -2.37 -8.09
CA LYS A 16 5.39 -0.97 -7.60
C LYS A 16 5.38 0.04 -8.74
N LEU A 17 6.16 -0.17 -9.80
CA LEU A 17 6.16 0.71 -10.96
C LEU A 17 4.79 0.75 -11.64
N GLN A 18 4.14 -0.39 -11.81
CA GLN A 18 2.80 -0.45 -12.38
C GLN A 18 1.76 0.22 -11.48
N LEU A 19 1.82 0.04 -10.15
CA LEU A 19 0.89 0.70 -9.25
C LEU A 19 0.99 2.24 -9.31
N LYS A 20 2.19 2.79 -9.43
CA LYS A 20 2.39 4.23 -9.61
C LYS A 20 1.76 4.79 -10.89
N GLU A 21 1.72 3.99 -11.94
CA GLU A 21 1.13 4.38 -13.22
C GLU A 21 -0.40 4.23 -13.20
N TYR A 22 -0.90 3.15 -12.57
CA TYR A 22 -2.29 2.72 -12.68
C TYR A 22 -3.15 2.94 -11.42
N TRP A 23 -2.67 3.64 -10.39
CA TRP A 23 -3.47 3.90 -9.17
C TRP A 23 -4.77 4.66 -9.45
N LYS A 24 -4.80 5.49 -10.49
CA LYS A 24 -6.01 6.24 -10.93
C LYS A 24 -7.02 5.36 -11.65
N SER A 25 -6.65 4.16 -12.08
CA SER A 25 -7.55 3.24 -12.77
C SER A 25 -8.65 2.75 -11.83
N ASP A 26 -9.83 2.45 -12.38
CA ASP A 26 -10.91 1.81 -11.61
C ASP A 26 -10.61 0.33 -11.33
N ALA A 27 -9.57 -0.23 -11.96
CA ALA A 27 -9.04 -1.54 -11.64
C ALA A 27 -8.21 -1.56 -10.33
N PHE A 28 -7.75 -0.40 -9.85
CA PHE A 28 -6.87 -0.33 -8.68
C PHE A 28 -7.52 -0.94 -7.42
N PRO A 29 -8.79 -0.65 -7.07
CA PRO A 29 -9.45 -1.32 -5.94
C PRO A 29 -9.54 -2.85 -6.09
N ASN A 30 -9.76 -3.36 -7.30
CA ASN A 30 -9.78 -4.81 -7.54
C ASN A 30 -8.39 -5.43 -7.36
N CYS A 31 -7.33 -4.73 -7.76
CA CYS A 31 -5.97 -5.15 -7.50
C CYS A 31 -5.69 -5.27 -5.99
N ILE A 32 -6.19 -4.32 -5.17
CA ILE A 32 -6.09 -4.41 -3.71
C ILE A 32 -6.77 -5.67 -3.19
N ARG A 33 -8.01 -5.95 -3.64
CA ARG A 33 -8.73 -7.18 -3.27
C ARG A 33 -7.93 -8.43 -3.59
N GLU A 34 -7.38 -8.50 -4.80
CA GLU A 34 -6.59 -9.66 -5.24
C GLU A 34 -5.33 -9.85 -4.39
N VAL A 35 -4.62 -8.75 -4.08
CA VAL A 35 -3.40 -8.81 -3.26
C VAL A 35 -3.73 -9.30 -1.84
N TYR A 36 -4.81 -8.84 -1.24
CA TYR A 36 -5.21 -9.28 0.10
C TYR A 36 -5.77 -10.70 0.12
N ALA A 37 -6.43 -11.14 -0.96
CA ALA A 37 -6.95 -12.50 -1.10
C ALA A 37 -5.84 -13.55 -1.35
N THR A 38 -4.81 -13.21 -2.11
CA THR A 38 -3.75 -14.16 -2.54
C THR A 38 -2.53 -14.18 -1.65
N SER A 39 -2.33 -13.14 -0.84
CA SER A 39 -1.10 -13.01 -0.07
C SER A 39 -1.37 -13.35 1.40
N GLU A 40 -0.84 -14.46 1.90
CA GLU A 40 -0.81 -14.78 3.34
C GLU A 40 0.16 -13.85 4.07
N GLU A 41 -0.20 -13.39 5.27
CA GLU A 41 0.50 -12.34 6.03
C GLU A 41 2.02 -12.54 6.17
N THR A 42 2.48 -13.79 6.24
CA THR A 42 3.91 -14.16 6.36
C THR A 42 4.68 -14.10 5.04
N GLN A 43 4.02 -14.16 3.87
CA GLN A 43 4.66 -14.12 2.54
C GLN A 43 4.36 -12.82 1.77
N ALA A 44 3.30 -12.12 2.17
CA ALA A 44 2.69 -10.94 1.54
C ALA A 44 3.38 -9.60 1.77
N ALA A 45 4.34 -9.54 2.70
CA ALA A 45 4.82 -8.28 3.26
C ALA A 45 5.35 -7.29 2.20
N GLY A 46 5.82 -7.77 1.04
CA GLY A 46 6.25 -6.91 -0.07
C GLY A 46 5.08 -6.26 -0.81
N THR A 47 4.16 -7.06 -1.37
CA THR A 47 3.07 -6.59 -2.24
C THR A 47 2.01 -5.81 -1.48
N ARG A 48 1.58 -6.28 -0.30
CA ARG A 48 0.65 -5.55 0.56
C ARG A 48 1.22 -4.19 0.95
N LYS A 49 2.50 -4.15 1.37
CA LYS A 49 3.18 -2.89 1.72
C LYS A 49 3.21 -1.90 0.55
N VAL A 50 3.55 -2.36 -0.66
CA VAL A 50 3.60 -1.49 -1.84
C VAL A 50 2.20 -0.91 -2.15
N VAL A 51 1.16 -1.74 -2.08
CA VAL A 51 -0.22 -1.30 -2.28
C VAL A 51 -0.62 -0.24 -1.25
N VAL A 52 -0.34 -0.50 0.03
CA VAL A 52 -0.67 0.41 1.13
C VAL A 52 0.10 1.72 1.02
N GLU A 53 1.36 1.67 0.58
CA GLU A 53 2.17 2.86 0.32
C GLU A 53 1.56 3.74 -0.78
N GLU A 54 1.20 3.13 -1.90
CA GLU A 54 0.61 3.86 -3.03
C GLU A 54 -0.79 4.42 -2.67
N ALA A 55 -1.60 3.61 -2.00
CA ALA A 55 -2.93 4.02 -1.53
C ALA A 55 -2.84 5.16 -0.50
N ALA A 56 -1.87 5.13 0.41
CA ALA A 56 -1.67 6.19 1.41
C ALA A 56 -1.24 7.51 0.77
N LEU A 57 -0.39 7.44 -0.28
CA LEU A 57 0.08 8.59 -1.04
C LEU A 57 -1.09 9.30 -1.75
N HIS A 58 -2.01 8.52 -2.33
CA HIS A 58 -3.13 9.02 -3.13
C HIS A 58 -4.49 8.99 -2.41
N ARG A 59 -4.49 8.82 -1.08
CA ARG A 59 -5.72 8.59 -0.28
C ARG A 59 -6.82 9.64 -0.49
N LYS A 60 -6.44 10.90 -0.69
CA LYS A 60 -7.39 12.02 -0.83
C LYS A 60 -8.22 11.88 -2.11
N ASP A 61 -7.59 11.42 -3.18
CA ASP A 61 -8.25 11.17 -4.47
C ASP A 61 -9.01 9.85 -4.44
N LEU A 62 -8.39 8.81 -3.87
CA LEU A 62 -8.96 7.47 -3.81
C LEU A 62 -10.24 7.41 -2.99
N VAL A 63 -10.34 8.12 -1.86
CA VAL A 63 -11.54 8.11 -1.00
C VAL A 63 -12.79 8.68 -1.68
N GLN A 64 -12.61 9.46 -2.75
CA GLN A 64 -13.73 9.97 -3.56
C GLN A 64 -14.37 8.88 -4.41
N LYS A 65 -13.63 7.82 -4.74
CA LYS A 65 -14.12 6.69 -5.52
C LYS A 65 -14.95 5.73 -4.67
N LEU A 66 -16.16 5.39 -5.15
CA LEU A 66 -17.05 4.45 -4.46
C LEU A 66 -16.39 3.09 -4.25
N LEU A 67 -15.81 2.52 -5.32
CA LEU A 67 -15.16 1.20 -5.29
C LEU A 67 -14.02 1.12 -4.27
N PHE A 68 -13.33 2.23 -4.01
CA PHE A 68 -12.28 2.29 -3.01
C PHE A 68 -12.86 2.37 -1.59
N ARG A 69 -13.98 3.08 -1.39
CA ARG A 69 -14.68 3.09 -0.09
C ARG A 69 -15.25 1.73 0.28
N ASP A 70 -15.70 0.95 -0.70
CA ASP A 70 -16.23 -0.39 -0.46
C ASP A 70 -15.14 -1.34 0.08
N LEU A 71 -13.87 -1.12 -0.26
CA LEU A 71 -12.75 -1.90 0.30
C LEU A 71 -12.67 -1.84 1.83
N PHE A 72 -13.07 -0.72 2.45
CA PHE A 72 -13.03 -0.61 3.91
C PHE A 72 -14.06 -1.51 4.59
N ARG A 73 -15.12 -1.90 3.88
CA ARG A 73 -16.13 -2.85 4.37
C ARG A 73 -15.70 -4.28 4.11
N ASP A 74 -15.12 -4.52 2.94
CA ASP A 74 -14.76 -5.87 2.49
C ASP A 74 -13.42 -6.35 3.06
N LEU A 75 -12.47 -5.44 3.30
CA LEU A 75 -11.08 -5.72 3.67
C LEU A 75 -10.66 -4.91 4.91
N GLY A 76 -11.08 -5.38 6.09
CA GLY A 76 -10.72 -4.76 7.37
C GLY A 76 -9.21 -4.64 7.59
N ASP A 77 -8.44 -5.67 7.18
CA ASP A 77 -6.99 -5.69 7.30
C ASP A 77 -6.32 -4.60 6.47
N PHE A 78 -6.82 -4.35 5.25
CA PHE A 78 -6.33 -3.25 4.42
C PHE A 78 -6.58 -1.90 5.08
N ALA A 79 -7.77 -1.70 5.67
CA ALA A 79 -8.08 -0.48 6.40
C ALA A 79 -7.12 -0.28 7.59
N LEU A 80 -6.83 -1.35 8.33
CA LEU A 80 -5.87 -1.34 9.44
C LEU A 80 -4.47 -0.96 8.95
N ASP A 81 -3.96 -1.62 7.91
CA ASP A 81 -2.65 -1.36 7.33
C ASP A 81 -2.51 0.11 6.85
N LEU A 82 -3.56 0.64 6.21
CA LEU A 82 -3.60 2.02 5.73
C LEU A 82 -3.55 3.03 6.90
N VAL A 83 -4.28 2.76 7.98
CA VAL A 83 -4.28 3.59 9.19
C VAL A 83 -2.93 3.52 9.90
N LEU A 84 -2.35 2.32 10.06
CA LEU A 84 -1.04 2.14 10.68
C LEU A 84 0.05 2.86 9.90
N LYS A 85 0.03 2.78 8.56
CA LYS A 85 0.97 3.54 7.70
C LYS A 85 0.81 5.05 7.89
N SER A 86 -0.43 5.54 7.98
CA SER A 86 -0.73 6.95 8.14
C SER A 86 -0.20 7.53 9.47
N ARG A 87 0.05 6.70 10.48
CA ARG A 87 0.62 7.13 11.78
C ARG A 87 2.15 7.30 11.74
N CYS A 88 2.86 6.72 10.77
CA CYS A 88 4.31 6.87 10.64
C CYS A 88 4.76 8.21 10.01
N CYS A 89 3.84 9.03 9.47
CA CYS A 89 4.16 10.33 8.87
C CYS A 89 3.69 11.53 9.73
N ARG A 90 3.69 11.43 11.06
CA ARG A 90 3.72 12.65 11.87
C ARG A 90 5.18 13.13 11.95
N PRO A 91 5.55 14.30 11.38
CA PRO A 91 6.84 14.88 11.67
C PRO A 91 6.91 15.08 13.19
N ASN A 92 7.90 14.46 13.83
CA ASN A 92 8.16 14.65 15.23
C ASN A 92 8.62 16.11 15.38
N ILE A 93 7.75 16.97 15.90
CA ILE A 93 7.96 18.44 15.98
C ILE A 93 9.09 18.78 16.99
N HIS A 94 9.73 17.78 17.60
CA HIS A 94 10.76 17.97 18.61
C HIS A 94 12.18 18.28 18.09
N ASN A 95 12.43 18.30 16.77
CA ASN A 95 13.77 18.59 16.23
C ASN A 95 13.94 19.96 15.56
N LEU A 96 12.99 20.90 15.71
CA LEU A 96 13.11 22.24 15.11
C LEU A 96 13.56 23.36 16.06
N LEU A 97 13.99 23.04 17.29
CA LEU A 97 14.44 24.04 18.28
C LEU A 97 15.89 23.85 18.77
N ALA A 98 16.70 23.02 18.11
CA ALA A 98 18.12 22.83 18.46
C ALA A 98 19.08 23.60 17.53
N SER A 99 18.66 24.76 17.03
CA SER A 99 19.52 25.65 16.25
C SER A 99 19.15 27.10 16.53
N HIS A 100 19.44 27.56 17.75
CA HIS A 100 19.68 28.96 18.08
C HIS A 100 20.52 29.06 19.35
#